data_AF-A0A929KXH1-F1
#
_entry.id   AF-A0A929KXH1-F1
#
_cell.length_a   1.000
_cell.length_b   1.000
_cell.length_c   1.000
_cell.angle_alpha   90.00
_cell.angle_beta   90.00
_cell.angle_gamma   90.00
#
_symmetry.space_group_name_H-M   'P 1'
#
loop_
_entity.id
_entity.type
_entity.pdbx_description
1 polymer ?
#
loop_
_entity_poly.entity_id
_entity_poly.type
_entity_poly.pdbx_seq_one_letter_code
_entity_poly.pdbx_strand_id
1 'polypeptide(L)' 'MVRTIVKPSSSKISIDVPEELIGKDVEVIAFAIDEPLRVKPADDLPFTHFATEQVLAKEWLTKEEDAAWQDL' A
#
# COMPACT_ATOMS: atom_id res chain seq x y z
N MET A 1 18.15 10.80 -10.27
CA MET A 1 17.09 10.26 -11.13
C MET A 1 15.90 11.20 -11.04
N VAL A 2 15.57 11.89 -12.14
CA VAL A 2 14.42 12.81 -12.19
C VAL A 2 13.23 12.03 -12.73
N ARG A 3 12.10 12.02 -12.00
CA ARG A 3 10.86 11.34 -12.42
C ARG A 3 9.78 12.38 -12.70
N THR A 4 9.32 12.43 -13.94
CA THR A 4 8.24 13.33 -14.37
C THR A 4 7.04 12.49 -14.82
N ILE A 5 5.87 12.72 -14.21
CA ILE A 5 4.61 12.09 -14.60
C ILE A 5 3.83 13.08 -15.46
N VAL A 6 3.67 12.76 -16.74
CA VAL A 6 2.91 13.58 -17.68
C VAL A 6 1.71 12.78 -18.16
N LYS A 7 0.52 13.38 -18.15
CA LYS A 7 -0.66 12.82 -18.83
C LYS A 7 -0.73 13.40 -20.24
N PRO A 8 -0.29 12.66 -21.28
CA PRO A 8 -0.31 13.18 -22.64
C PRO A 8 -1.73 13.43 -23.10
N SER A 9 -2.03 14.68 -23.48
CA SER A 9 -3.29 15.04 -24.15
C SER A 9 -3.18 14.96 -25.68
N SER A 10 -1.99 14.65 -26.20
CA SER A 10 -1.69 14.53 -27.62
C SER A 10 -0.69 13.40 -27.86
N SER A 11 -0.43 13.04 -29.11
CA SER A 11 0.53 11.99 -29.49
C SER A 11 1.99 12.35 -29.27
N LYS A 12 2.30 13.59 -28.83
CA LYS A 12 3.66 14.06 -28.57
C LYS A 12 3.81 14.48 -27.11
N ILE A 13 4.95 14.12 -26.51
CA ILE A 13 5.34 14.49 -25.14
C ILE A 13 6.59 15.36 -25.25
N SER A 14 6.51 16.57 -24.69
CA SER A 14 7.66 17.48 -24.54
C SER A 14 7.99 17.56 -23.05
N ILE A 15 9.27 17.41 -22.70
CA ILE A 15 9.75 17.42 -21.31
C ILE A 15 10.88 18.44 -21.24
N ASP A 16 10.76 19.39 -20.33
CA ASP A 16 11.83 20.35 -20.05
C ASP A 16 12.91 19.68 -19.20
N VAL A 17 14.15 19.75 -19.67
CA VAL A 17 15.31 19.18 -18.97
C VAL A 17 15.86 20.23 -18.00
N PRO A 18 16.07 19.88 -16.71
CA PRO A 18 16.68 20.78 -15.74
C PRO A 18 18.07 21.28 -16.16
N GLU A 19 18.40 22.52 -15.83
CA GLU A 19 19.67 23.17 -16.19
C GLU A 19 20.91 22.36 -15.74
N GLU A 20 20.80 21.64 -14.63
CA GLU A 20 21.86 20.81 -14.04
C GLU A 20 22.27 19.59 -14.90
N LEU A 21 21.45 19.23 -15.88
CA LEU A 21 21.64 18.10 -16.78
C LEU A 21 22.07 18.54 -18.19
N ILE A 22 22.20 19.84 -18.45
CA ILE A 22 22.69 20.36 -19.73
C ILE A 22 24.17 19.97 -19.91
N GLY A 23 24.47 19.26 -21.01
CA GLY A 23 25.83 18.83 -21.35
C GLY A 23 26.25 17.45 -20.82
N LYS A 24 25.32 16.68 -20.23
CA LYS A 24 25.53 15.30 -19.79
C LYS A 24 24.69 14.34 -20.63
N ASP A 25 25.11 13.08 -20.71
CA ASP A 25 24.31 12.02 -21.31
C ASP A 25 23.11 11.72 -20.41
N VAL A 26 21.89 11.83 -20.96
CA VAL A 26 20.64 11.62 -20.22
C VAL A 26 19.88 10.45 -20.84
N GLU A 27 19.67 9.40 -20.05
CA GLU A 27 18.81 8.28 -20.42
C GLU A 27 17.36 8.58 -20.03
N VAL A 28 16.45 8.48 -21.00
CA VAL A 28 15.01 8.71 -20.79
C VAL A 28 14.28 7.38 -20.87
N ILE A 29 13.69 6.97 -19.75
CA ILE A 29 12.88 5.76 -19.67
C ILE A 29 11.42 6.17 -19.45
N ALA A 30 10.56 5.87 -20.43
CA ALA A 30 9.14 6.16 -20.37
C ALA A 30 8.35 4.88 -20.09
N PHE A 31 7.46 4.93 -19.11
CA PHE A 31 6.54 3.85 -18.79
C PHE A 31 5.10 4.35 -18.92
N ALA A 32 4.25 3.58 -19.59
CA ALA A 32 2.81 3.77 -19.49
C ALA A 32 2.39 3.37 -18.08
N ILE A 33 1.97 4.36 -17.28
CA ILE A 33 1.36 4.08 -15.99
C ILE A 33 -0.11 3.76 -16.28
N ASP A 34 -0.38 2.52 -16.70
CA ASP A 34 -1.70 1.93 -16.55
C ASP A 34 -1.88 1.68 -15.04
N GLU A 35 -2.19 2.75 -14.29
CA GLU A 35 -2.77 2.57 -12.97
C GLU A 35 -4.05 1.76 -13.23
N PRO A 36 -4.18 0.50 -12.74
CA PRO A 36 -5.53 0.07 -12.41
C PRO A 36 -6.04 1.18 -11.50
N LEU A 37 -7.18 1.79 -11.86
CA LEU A 37 -7.90 2.72 -11.00
C LEU A 37 -7.62 2.27 -9.58
N ARG A 38 -6.96 3.12 -8.79
CA ARG A 38 -6.87 2.87 -7.36
C ARG A 38 -8.31 2.73 -6.94
N VAL A 39 -8.78 1.48 -6.90
CA VAL A 39 -9.91 1.06 -6.11
C VAL A 39 -9.43 1.56 -4.77
N LYS A 40 -9.99 2.69 -4.32
CA LYS A 40 -9.90 3.07 -2.92
C LYS A 40 -10.09 1.74 -2.20
N PRO A 41 -9.15 1.27 -1.37
CA PRO A 41 -9.35 0.00 -0.69
C PRO A 41 -10.71 0.12 -0.01
N ALA A 42 -11.70 -0.53 -0.61
CA ALA A 42 -13.03 -0.64 -0.06
C ALA A 42 -12.79 -1.69 1.01
N ASP A 43 -12.67 -1.20 2.23
CA ASP A 43 -12.91 -1.99 3.44
C ASP A 43 -12.00 -3.21 3.68
N ASP A 44 -10.74 -3.19 3.25
CA ASP A 44 -9.68 -3.98 3.89
C ASP A 44 -9.20 -3.29 5.19
N LEU A 45 -10.15 -2.80 5.99
CA LEU A 45 -9.91 -2.66 7.41
C LEU A 45 -9.87 -4.07 7.95
N PRO A 46 -8.72 -4.60 8.42
CA PRO A 46 -8.77 -5.81 9.21
C PRO A 46 -9.76 -5.52 10.34
N PHE A 47 -10.84 -6.31 10.44
CA PHE A 47 -11.65 -6.35 11.65
C PHE A 47 -10.73 -6.92 12.75
N THR A 48 -9.81 -6.10 13.25
CA THR A 48 -9.14 -6.35 14.51
C THR A 48 -10.26 -6.21 15.52
N HIS A 49 -10.83 -7.36 15.90
CA HIS A 49 -11.69 -7.45 17.05
C HIS A 49 -10.80 -7.05 18.22
N PHE A 50 -10.73 -5.76 18.51
CA PHE A 50 -10.14 -5.25 19.73
C PHE A 50 -11.00 -5.89 20.83
N ALA A 51 -10.47 -6.96 21.41
CA ALA A 51 -11.03 -7.50 22.64
C ALA A 51 -11.09 -6.32 23.60
N THR A 52 -12.29 -5.93 24.00
CA THR A 52 -12.47 -4.86 24.97
C THR A 52 -11.72 -5.26 26.24
N GLU A 53 -11.28 -4.29 27.05
CA GLU A 53 -10.60 -4.54 28.32
C GLU A 53 -11.36 -5.55 29.19
N GLN A 54 -12.69 -5.59 29.08
CA GLN A 54 -13.57 -6.55 29.74
C GLN A 54 -13.37 -8.01 29.28
N VAL A 55 -13.09 -8.25 28.01
CA VAL A 55 -12.81 -9.60 27.47
C VAL A 55 -11.43 -10.08 27.90
N LEU A 56 -10.46 -9.16 27.99
CA LEU A 56 -9.14 -9.45 28.56
C LEU A 56 -9.16 -9.54 30.10
N ALA A 57 -10.19 -9.04 30.77
CA ALA A 57 -10.31 -9.18 32.22
C ALA A 57 -10.96 -10.51 32.64
N LYS A 58 -11.49 -11.29 31.70
CA LYS A 58 -12.05 -12.62 31.98
C LYS A 58 -10.91 -13.54 32.46
N GLU A 59 -11.14 -14.35 33.49
CA GLU A 59 -10.17 -15.40 33.82
C GLU A 59 -10.17 -16.47 32.74
N TRP A 60 -9.05 -16.59 32.04
CA TRP A 60 -8.84 -17.51 30.91
C TRP A 60 -8.26 -18.87 31.33
N LEU A 61 -8.12 -19.09 32.64
CA LEU A 61 -7.51 -20.30 33.22
C LEU A 61 -8.57 -21.15 33.92
N THR A 62 -9.71 -21.35 33.25
CA THR A 62 -10.78 -22.20 33.76
C THR A 62 -10.52 -23.66 33.39
N LYS A 63 -10.96 -24.59 34.24
CA LYS A 63 -10.80 -26.04 34.01
C LYS A 63 -11.50 -26.52 32.73
N GLU A 64 -12.53 -25.80 32.31
CA GLU A 64 -13.31 -26.07 31.10
C GLU A 64 -12.53 -25.69 29.85
N GLU A 65 -11.88 -24.52 29.86
CA GLU A 65 -11.00 -24.10 28.76
C GLU A 65 -9.78 -25.03 28.70
N ASP A 66 -9.11 -25.34 29.82
CA ASP A 66 -7.97 -26.27 29.87
C ASP A 66 -8.29 -27.66 29.27
N ALA A 67 -9.48 -28.20 29.54
CA ALA A 67 -9.95 -29.43 28.91
C ALA A 67 -10.17 -29.29 27.39
N ALA A 68 -10.64 -28.13 26.93
CA ALA A 68 -10.84 -27.86 25.50
C ALA A 68 -9.51 -27.72 24.72
N TRP A 69 -8.41 -27.33 25.39
CA TRP A 69 -7.07 -27.27 24.77
C TRP A 69 -6.38 -28.62 24.64
N GLN A 70 -6.82 -29.66 25.36
CA GLN A 70 -6.19 -30.99 25.29
C GLN A 70 -6.52 -31.77 24.00
N ASP A 71 -7.55 -31.36 23.26
CA ASP A 71 -8.07 -32.05 22.07
C ASP A 71 -7.74 -31.33 20.74
N LEU A 72 -6.77 -30.40 20.76
CA LEU A 72 -6.32 -29.56 19.64
C LEU A 72 -5.02 -30.05 18.98
#